data_AF-A0A9W4SPM3-F1
#
_entry.id   AF-A0A9W4SPM3-F1
#
_cell.length_a   1.000
_cell.length_b   1.000
_cell.length_c   1.000
_cell.angle_alpha   90.00
_cell.angle_beta   90.00
_cell.angle_gamma   90.00
#
_symmetry.space_group_name_H-M   'P 1'
#
loop_
_entity.id
_entity.type
_entity.pdbx_description
1 polymer ?
#
loop_
_entity_poly.entity_id
_entity_poly.type
_entity_poly.pdbx_seq_one_letter_code
_entity_poly.pdbx_strand_id
1 'polypeptide(L)'
;MYYFFEPETLSSLDKGPKRRKPNMFIMYRKDMMKHKPHNMPMTKYSKLVSEWWKKLSADEKAQLQRKYQIDRDQKLQKEANARLSATNQSGEKHEINHIIIKDSEKTRKTEINEIKSTKSTDVEKSLTASNSQLCD
;
A
#
# COMPACT_ATOMS: atom_id res chain seq x y z
N MET A 1 -33.31 43.80 10.74
CA MET A 1 -32.93 43.17 9.47
C MET A 1 -32.78 41.68 9.71
N TYR A 2 -33.64 40.85 9.13
CA TYR A 2 -33.44 39.42 9.09
C TYR A 2 -32.59 39.10 7.85
N TYR A 3 -31.39 38.56 8.05
CA TYR A 3 -30.58 38.02 6.97
C TYR A 3 -31.12 36.64 6.61
N PHE A 4 -31.88 36.59 5.52
CA PHE A 4 -32.27 35.35 4.87
C PHE A 4 -31.05 34.82 4.12
N PHE A 5 -30.47 33.72 4.60
CA PHE A 5 -29.35 33.05 3.95
C PHE A 5 -29.91 32.19 2.81
N GLU A 6 -29.85 32.68 1.57
CA GLU A 6 -30.16 31.88 0.39
C GLU A 6 -29.05 30.82 0.21
N PRO A 7 -29.38 29.50 0.23
CA PRO A 7 -28.40 28.47 -0.02
C PRO A 7 -28.13 28.37 -1.53
N GLU A 8 -27.23 29.20 -2.03
CA GLU A 8 -26.69 29.11 -3.40
C GLU A 8 -25.82 27.86 -3.59
N THR A 9 -26.33 26.62 -3.50
CA THR A 9 -25.54 25.41 -3.88
C THR A 9 -26.35 24.13 -4.15
N LEU A 10 -27.68 24.19 -4.35
CA LEU A 10 -28.50 22.97 -4.56
C LEU A 10 -28.10 22.13 -5.81
N SER A 11 -27.34 22.67 -6.76
CA SER A 11 -26.86 21.95 -7.95
C SER A 11 -25.73 20.95 -7.69
N SER A 12 -25.16 20.91 -6.47
CA SER A 12 -24.07 20.00 -6.10
C SER A 12 -24.48 18.86 -5.16
N LEU A 13 -25.76 18.81 -4.73
CA LEU A 13 -26.23 17.91 -3.68
C LEU A 13 -26.37 16.43 -4.07
N ASP A 14 -26.44 16.09 -5.36
CA ASP A 14 -26.66 14.69 -5.76
C ASP A 14 -25.41 13.81 -5.74
N LYS A 15 -24.23 14.39 -5.57
CA LYS A 15 -22.97 13.64 -5.51
C LYS A 15 -22.39 13.78 -4.11
N GLY A 16 -22.85 12.91 -3.21
CA GLY A 16 -22.32 12.79 -1.85
C GLY A 16 -20.78 12.76 -1.82
N PRO A 17 -20.17 13.08 -0.66
CA PRO A 17 -18.73 13.33 -0.57
C PRO A 17 -17.91 12.15 -1.10
N LYS A 18 -16.98 12.44 -2.02
CA LYS A 18 -16.06 11.44 -2.58
C LYS A 18 -15.24 10.82 -1.45
N ARG A 19 -15.43 9.52 -1.21
CA ARG A 19 -14.64 8.78 -0.22
C ARG A 19 -13.18 8.72 -0.66
N ARG A 20 -12.25 8.94 0.27
CA ARG A 20 -10.82 8.79 0.03
C ARG A 20 -10.50 7.36 -0.39
N LYS A 21 -9.51 7.20 -1.27
CA LYS A 21 -9.02 5.88 -1.65
C LYS A 21 -8.36 5.21 -0.43
N PRO A 22 -8.58 3.91 -0.21
CA PRO A 22 -7.97 3.20 0.91
C PRO A 22 -6.45 3.18 0.77
N ASN A 23 -5.75 3.34 1.89
CA ASN A 23 -4.30 3.16 1.98
C ASN A 23 -3.94 1.65 2.02
N MET A 24 -2.69 1.31 1.74
CA MET A 24 -2.11 -0.04 1.84
C MET A 24 -2.42 -0.71 3.19
N PHE A 25 -2.27 -0.02 4.32
CA PHE A 25 -2.64 -0.58 5.63
C PHE A 25 -4.13 -0.95 5.73
N ILE A 26 -5.02 -0.16 5.12
CA ILE A 26 -6.46 -0.45 5.13
C ILE A 26 -6.76 -1.73 4.33
N MET A 27 -6.05 -1.94 3.21
CA MET A 27 -6.16 -3.17 2.44
C MET A 27 -5.59 -4.37 3.21
N TYR A 28 -4.43 -4.21 3.84
CA TYR A 28 -3.85 -5.24 4.70
C TYR A 28 -4.80 -5.63 5.85
N ARG A 29 -5.35 -4.64 6.58
CA ARG A 29 -6.31 -4.89 7.64
C ARG A 29 -7.54 -5.63 7.12
N LYS A 30 -8.04 -5.27 5.93
CA LYS A 30 -9.18 -5.95 5.31
C LYS A 30 -8.89 -7.42 5.03
N ASP A 31 -7.69 -7.75 4.57
CA ASP A 31 -7.26 -9.14 4.37
C ASP A 31 -7.17 -9.88 5.72
N MET A 32 -6.60 -9.24 6.75
CA MET A 32 -6.49 -9.81 8.09
C MET A 32 -7.85 -10.04 8.77
N MET A 33 -8.88 -9.24 8.45
CA MET A 33 -10.23 -9.43 9.02
C MET A 33 -10.82 -10.82 8.80
N LYS A 34 -10.40 -11.54 7.74
CA LYS A 34 -10.82 -12.92 7.48
C LYS A 34 -10.38 -13.90 8.58
N HIS A 35 -9.32 -13.56 9.30
CA HIS A 35 -8.73 -14.35 10.37
C HIS A 35 -9.09 -13.82 11.77
N LYS A 36 -10.07 -12.92 11.87
CA LYS A 36 -10.47 -12.34 13.17
C LYS A 36 -11.17 -13.40 14.03
N PRO A 37 -10.74 -13.65 15.28
CA PRO A 37 -11.46 -14.53 16.19
C PRO A 37 -12.84 -13.96 16.53
N HIS A 38 -13.84 -14.84 16.62
CA HIS A 38 -15.25 -14.48 16.76
C HIS A 38 -15.51 -13.63 18.02
N ASN A 39 -14.91 -14.02 19.15
CA ASN A 39 -15.18 -13.40 20.46
C ASN A 39 -14.28 -12.19 20.80
N MET A 40 -13.59 -11.61 19.82
CA MET A 40 -12.71 -10.45 20.05
C MET A 40 -13.37 -9.15 19.57
N PRO A 41 -13.41 -8.08 20.40
CA PRO A 41 -13.93 -6.79 19.98
C PRO A 41 -13.02 -6.16 18.90
N MET A 42 -13.64 -5.42 17.98
CA MET A 42 -12.96 -4.83 16.81
C MET A 42 -11.83 -3.89 17.21
N THR A 43 -11.98 -3.14 18.31
CA THR A 43 -10.95 -2.22 18.83
C THR A 43 -9.68 -2.95 19.25
N LYS A 44 -9.79 -4.06 19.99
CA LYS A 44 -8.63 -4.87 20.38
C LYS A 44 -7.95 -5.48 19.16
N TYR A 45 -8.73 -6.05 18.25
CA TYR A 45 -8.19 -6.63 17.03
C TYR A 45 -7.48 -5.60 16.15
N SER A 46 -8.05 -4.40 16.00
CA SER A 46 -7.43 -3.32 15.22
C SER A 46 -6.09 -2.87 15.78
N LYS A 47 -5.94 -2.87 17.13
CA LYS A 47 -4.65 -2.63 17.78
C LYS A 47 -3.64 -3.72 17.41
N LEU A 48 -4.02 -5.00 17.52
CA LEU A 48 -3.15 -6.13 17.16
C LEU A 48 -2.68 -6.07 15.70
N VAL A 49 -3.59 -5.82 14.76
CA VAL A 49 -3.24 -5.69 13.33
C VAL A 49 -2.27 -4.54 13.10
N SER A 50 -2.43 -3.44 13.83
CA SER A 50 -1.51 -2.29 13.74
C SER A 50 -0.12 -2.66 14.24
N GLU A 51 -0.02 -3.46 15.30
CA GLU A 51 1.25 -3.96 15.83
C GLU A 51 1.90 -4.98 14.87
N TRP A 52 1.13 -5.89 14.28
CA TRP A 52 1.63 -6.80 13.23
C TRP A 52 2.14 -6.02 12.02
N TRP A 53 1.42 -4.98 11.60
CA TRP A 53 1.84 -4.13 10.49
C TRP A 53 3.19 -3.46 10.72
N LYS A 54 3.47 -3.00 11.94
CA LYS A 54 4.76 -2.42 12.31
C LYS A 54 5.89 -3.46 12.24
N LYS A 55 5.60 -4.69 12.68
CA LYS A 55 6.55 -5.82 12.74
C LYS A 55 6.82 -6.49 11.39
N LEU A 56 6.02 -6.23 10.36
CA LEU A 56 6.27 -6.73 9.00
C LEU A 56 7.65 -6.29 8.51
N SER A 57 8.37 -7.25 7.92
CA SER A 57 9.65 -7.02 7.24
C SER A 57 9.51 -6.10 6.03
N ALA A 58 10.63 -5.56 5.55
CA ALA A 58 10.64 -4.72 4.36
C ALA A 58 10.14 -5.49 3.12
N ASP A 59 10.51 -6.76 3.00
CA ASP A 59 10.14 -7.61 1.87
C ASP A 59 8.64 -7.89 1.82
N GLU A 60 8.02 -8.20 2.96
CA GLU A 60 6.57 -8.37 3.05
C GLU A 60 5.82 -7.06 2.73
N LYS A 61 6.33 -5.92 3.20
CA LYS A 61 5.77 -4.61 2.86
C LYS A 61 5.88 -4.33 1.35
N ALA A 62 6.99 -4.70 0.71
CA ALA A 62 7.17 -4.55 -0.73
C ALA A 62 6.17 -5.40 -1.53
N GLN A 63 5.93 -6.65 -1.10
CA GLN A 63 4.92 -7.51 -1.72
C GLN A 63 3.51 -6.91 -1.58
N LEU A 64 3.17 -6.42 -0.39
CA LEU A 64 1.88 -5.78 -0.13
C LEU A 64 1.72 -4.47 -0.92
N GLN A 65 2.79 -3.70 -1.09
CA GLN A 65 2.81 -2.51 -1.92
C GLN A 65 2.57 -2.84 -3.39
N ARG A 66 3.20 -3.90 -3.91
CA ARG A 66 2.98 -4.36 -5.28
C ARG A 66 1.52 -4.77 -5.50
N LYS A 67 0.95 -5.56 -4.58
CA LYS A 67 -0.46 -5.96 -4.62
C LYS A 67 -1.38 -4.75 -4.58
N TYR A 68 -1.12 -3.81 -3.66
CA TYR A 68 -1.86 -2.55 -3.54
C TYR A 68 -1.86 -1.74 -4.84
N GLN A 69 -0.70 -1.63 -5.48
CA GLN A 69 -0.54 -0.85 -6.70
C GLN A 69 -1.35 -1.46 -7.86
N ILE A 70 -1.28 -2.79 -8.02
CA ILE A 70 -2.07 -3.52 -9.03
C ILE A 70 -3.57 -3.30 -8.80
N ASP A 71 -4.06 -3.50 -7.56
CA ASP A 71 -5.48 -3.35 -7.25
C ASP A 71 -5.97 -1.91 -7.47
N ARG A 72 -5.13 -0.92 -7.15
CA ARG A 72 -5.40 0.50 -7.38
C ARG A 72 -5.57 0.81 -8.87
N ASP A 73 -4.67 0.29 -9.68
CA ASP A 73 -4.63 0.56 -11.12
C ASP A 73 -5.78 -0.15 -11.84
N GLN A 74 -6.09 -1.39 -11.46
CA GLN A 74 -7.28 -2.10 -11.94
C GLN A 74 -8.57 -1.36 -11.60
N LYS A 75 -8.67 -0.80 -10.39
CA LYS A 75 -9.86 -0.03 -9.99
C LYS A 75 -9.99 1.25 -10.81
N LEU A 76 -8.88 1.95 -11.07
CA LEU A 76 -8.84 3.13 -11.92
C LEU A 76 -9.30 2.82 -13.36
N GLN A 77 -8.81 1.72 -13.94
CA GLN A 77 -9.22 1.28 -15.27
C GLN A 77 -10.72 0.95 -15.32
N LYS A 78 -11.24 0.23 -14.31
CA LYS A 78 -12.68 -0.07 -14.22
C LYS A 78 -13.53 1.21 -14.11
N GLU A 79 -13.10 2.18 -13.30
CA GLU A 79 -13.78 3.47 -13.17
C GLU A 79 -13.74 4.28 -14.48
N ALA A 80 -12.63 4.26 -15.21
CA ALA A 80 -12.51 4.92 -16.51
C ALA A 80 -13.42 4.26 -17.57
N ASN A 81 -13.41 2.93 -17.65
CA ASN A 81 -14.26 2.18 -18.57
C ASN A 81 -15.74 2.41 -18.29
N ALA A 82 -16.15 2.43 -17.01
CA ALA A 82 -17.53 2.71 -16.62
C ALA A 82 -18.01 4.11 -17.05
N ARG A 83 -17.12 5.11 -17.03
CA ARG A 83 -17.42 6.46 -17.52
C ARG A 83 -17.58 6.49 -19.04
N LEU A 84 -16.67 5.83 -19.77
CA LEU A 84 -16.73 5.75 -21.23
C LEU A 84 -18.00 5.02 -21.70
N SER A 85 -18.42 3.96 -21.00
CA SER A 85 -19.68 3.26 -21.32
C SER A 85 -20.92 4.10 -21.02
N ALA A 86 -20.88 5.00 -20.05
CA ALA A 86 -21.99 5.89 -19.74
C ALA A 86 -22.14 7.02 -20.77
N THR A 87 -21.03 7.56 -21.29
CA THR A 87 -21.06 8.60 -22.34
C THR A 87 -21.52 8.07 -23.69
N ASN A 88 -21.32 6.79 -24.01
CA ASN A 88 -21.77 6.22 -25.29
C ASN A 88 -23.30 6.02 -25.38
N GLN A 89 -24.06 6.25 -24.30
CA GLN A 89 -25.53 6.26 -24.31
C GLN A 89 -26.12 7.67 -24.47
N SER A 90 -25.30 8.72 -24.39
CA SER A 90 -25.70 10.12 -24.66
C SER A 90 -24.85 10.63 -25.83
N GLY A 91 -25.43 10.70 -27.03
CA GLY A 91 -24.72 11.05 -28.27
C GLY A 91 -24.14 12.47 -28.31
N GLU A 92 -23.07 12.74 -27.56
CA GLU A 92 -22.22 13.93 -27.68
C GLU A 92 -20.81 13.51 -28.03
N LYS A 93 -20.41 13.86 -29.26
CA LYS A 93 -19.04 13.70 -29.77
C LYS A 93 -18.14 14.73 -29.08
N HIS A 94 -17.32 14.29 -28.13
CA HIS A 94 -16.20 15.10 -27.64
C HIS A 94 -14.87 14.43 -28.01
N GLU A 95 -14.05 15.17 -28.77
CA GLU A 95 -12.70 14.81 -29.21
C GLU A 95 -11.81 14.38 -28.03
N ILE A 96 -11.24 13.18 -28.17
CA ILE A 96 -10.33 12.59 -27.20
C ILE A 96 -8.93 13.13 -27.48
N ASN A 97 -8.47 14.08 -26.66
CA ASN A 97 -7.04 14.41 -26.59
C ASN A 97 -6.27 13.23 -25.98
N HIS A 98 -5.40 12.63 -26.78
CA HIS A 98 -4.50 11.54 -26.42
C HIS A 98 -3.60 11.93 -25.22
N ILE A 99 -3.83 11.32 -24.06
CA ILE A 99 -2.85 11.33 -22.96
C ILE A 99 -1.87 10.19 -23.21
N ILE A 100 -0.76 10.50 -23.89
CA ILE A 100 0.40 9.63 -24.01
C ILE A 100 1.11 9.62 -22.66
N ILE A 101 0.96 8.55 -21.89
CA ILE A 101 1.79 8.29 -20.71
C ILE A 101 3.19 7.95 -21.24
N LYS A 102 4.12 8.90 -21.14
CA LYS A 102 5.53 8.67 -21.45
C LYS A 102 6.18 7.98 -20.25
N ASP A 103 6.62 6.73 -20.45
CA ASP A 103 7.50 6.03 -19.52
C ASP A 103 8.82 6.79 -19.39
N SER A 104 9.05 7.41 -18.23
CA SER A 104 10.32 8.02 -17.87
C SER A 104 11.12 7.08 -16.98
N GLU A 105 11.74 6.06 -17.57
CA GLU A 105 12.86 5.35 -16.94
C GLU A 105 14.13 6.21 -17.09
N LYS A 106 14.37 7.11 -16.14
CA LYS A 106 15.69 7.75 -15.99
C LYS A 106 15.99 8.02 -14.53
N THR A 107 17.17 7.55 -14.10
CA THR A 107 17.82 7.65 -12.77
C THR A 107 17.28 6.63 -11.75
N ARG A 108 18.07 5.68 -11.22
CA ARG A 108 19.34 5.84 -10.49
C ARG A 108 20.31 4.67 -10.76
N LYS A 109 21.39 4.95 -11.49
CA LYS A 109 22.63 4.18 -11.49
C LYS A 109 23.69 5.04 -10.79
N THR A 110 23.74 5.04 -9.47
CA THR A 110 24.88 5.54 -8.66
C THR A 110 24.61 5.12 -7.21
N GLU A 111 25.65 4.75 -6.46
CA GLU A 111 25.62 4.20 -5.07
C GLU A 111 25.51 2.67 -4.93
N ILE A 112 26.37 1.90 -5.63
CA ILE A 112 26.76 0.53 -5.18
C ILE A 112 28.29 0.38 -5.05
N ASN A 113 29.07 1.46 -5.22
CA ASN A 113 30.52 1.43 -5.06
C ASN A 113 30.94 2.07 -3.73
N GLU A 114 30.72 1.41 -2.60
CA GLU A 114 31.52 1.73 -1.39
C GLU A 114 31.60 0.65 -0.29
N ILE A 115 31.02 -0.54 -0.42
CA ILE A 115 31.08 -1.56 0.67
C ILE A 115 31.59 -2.93 0.17
N LYS A 116 32.57 -2.92 -0.74
CA LYS A 116 33.40 -4.11 -1.05
C LYS A 116 34.87 -3.79 -0.83
N SER A 117 35.20 -3.32 0.36
CA SER A 117 36.59 -3.24 0.82
C SER A 117 36.62 -3.47 2.32
N THR A 118 36.56 -4.74 2.73
CA THR A 118 37.33 -5.32 3.85
C THR A 118 37.07 -6.84 3.90
N LYS A 119 37.95 -7.60 3.24
CA LYS A 119 38.65 -8.81 3.73
C LYS A 119 37.82 -9.72 4.66
N SER A 120 37.28 -10.86 4.22
CA SER A 120 37.97 -12.14 3.95
C SER A 120 39.38 -12.26 4.54
N THR A 121 39.49 -13.00 5.65
CA THR A 121 40.60 -13.91 5.94
C THR A 121 40.06 -15.05 6.80
N ASP A 122 39.93 -16.20 6.15
CA ASP A 122 39.80 -17.53 6.75
C ASP A 122 40.98 -17.82 7.66
N VAL A 123 40.73 -18.44 8.83
CA VAL A 123 41.63 -19.44 9.41
C VAL A 123 40.78 -20.50 10.12
N GLU A 124 40.83 -21.71 9.55
CA GLU A 124 40.37 -22.98 10.11
C GLU A 124 41.07 -23.35 11.43
N LYS A 125 40.61 -24.49 12.00
CA LYS A 125 41.26 -25.34 13.04
C LYS A 125 40.92 -24.91 14.47
N SER A 126 40.56 -25.79 15.40
CA SER A 126 40.60 -27.26 15.44
C SER A 126 39.97 -27.74 16.76
N LEU A 127 39.30 -28.89 16.70
CA LEU A 127 39.36 -30.02 17.64
C LEU A 127 39.41 -29.81 19.17
N THR A 128 38.51 -30.56 19.83
CA THR A 128 38.71 -31.40 21.03
C THR A 128 39.18 -30.74 22.32
N ALA A 129 38.38 -30.86 23.39
CA ALA A 129 38.59 -31.86 24.43
C ALA A 129 37.68 -31.58 25.63
N SER A 130 37.14 -32.67 26.17
CA SER A 130 36.68 -32.83 27.54
C SER A 130 37.58 -32.11 28.55
N ASN A 131 36.99 -31.46 29.56
CA ASN A 131 37.45 -31.69 30.93
C ASN A 131 36.41 -31.23 31.96
N SER A 132 36.08 -32.20 32.81
CA SER A 132 35.51 -32.12 34.14
C SER A 132 36.33 -31.27 35.10
N GLN A 133 35.67 -30.49 35.95
CA GLN A 133 36.09 -30.02 37.29
C GLN A 133 34.92 -29.14 37.79
N LEU A 134 34.14 -29.45 38.83
CA LEU A 134 34.39 -29.92 40.20
C LEU A 134 35.42 -29.06 40.98
N CYS A 135 35.00 -28.64 42.18
CA CYS A 135 35.62 -27.76 43.20
C CYS A 135 35.23 -26.27 43.05
N ASP A 136 34.71 -25.57 44.06
CA ASP A 136 34.68 -25.80 45.52
C ASP A 136 33.27 -25.67 46.13
#